data_AF-A0A7S1SIU0-F1
#
_entry.id   AF-A0A7S1SIU0-F1
#
_cell.length_a   1.000
_cell.length_b   1.000
_cell.length_c   1.000
_cell.angle_alpha   90.00
_cell.angle_beta   90.00
_cell.angle_gamma   90.00
#
_symmetry.space_group_name_H-M   'P 1'
#
loop_
_entity.id
_entity.type
_entity.pdbx_description
1 polymer ?
#
loop_
_entity_poly.entity_id
_entity_poly.type
_entity_poly.pdbx_seq_one_letter_code
_entity_poly.pdbx_strand_id
1 'polypeptide(L)'
;ALPIVGGLLRQLGAQHAGMAVAILERLDAMLTGASVGMEEGDLDAVACQPAVEAAMGAALQALGPEAVLEVLPLGLQDALDGTGSARAWMLPLLRRHVRGARLGLWVRALLPLARAMGSQAASAA
;
A
#
# COMPACT_ATOMS: atom_id res chain seq x y z
N ALA A 1 22.46 -1.31 8.97
CA ALA A 1 21.66 -0.06 9.03
C ALA A 1 20.14 -0.31 9.00
N LEU A 2 19.63 -1.24 8.19
CA LEU A 2 18.18 -1.52 8.03
C LEU A 2 17.34 -1.92 9.27
N PRO A 3 17.85 -2.68 10.28
CA PRO A 3 17.04 -2.98 11.47
C PRO A 3 16.78 -1.74 12.34
N ILE A 4 17.60 -0.70 12.20
CA ILE A 4 17.46 0.57 12.92
C ILE A 4 16.25 1.35 12.38
N VAL A 5 16.00 1.32 11.07
CA VAL A 5 14.84 1.99 10.44
C VAL A 5 13.52 1.35 10.91
N GLY A 6 13.46 0.01 10.98
CA GLY A 6 12.29 -0.69 11.52
C GLY A 6 12.11 -0.54 13.03
N GLY A 7 13.19 -0.29 13.78
CA GLY A 7 13.15 0.09 15.20
C GLY A 7 12.64 1.51 15.39
N LEU A 8 13.16 2.46 14.59
CA LEU A 8 12.76 3.85 14.60
C LEU A 8 11.31 4.05 14.17
N LEU A 9 10.83 3.34 13.15
CA LEU A 9 9.40 3.39 12.76
C LEU A 9 8.48 2.89 13.89
N ARG A 10 8.90 1.89 14.66
CA ARG A 10 8.17 1.42 15.85
C ARG A 10 8.22 2.41 17.01
N GLN A 11 9.34 3.09 17.23
CA GLN A 11 9.45 4.13 18.25
C GLN A 11 8.76 5.44 17.85
N LEU A 12 8.74 5.81 16.56
CA LEU A 12 8.07 7.00 16.04
C LEU A 12 6.56 6.82 15.90
N GLY A 13 6.07 5.62 15.57
CA GLY A 13 4.64 5.32 15.53
C GLY A 13 3.94 5.55 16.87
N ALA A 14 4.69 5.51 17.99
CA ALA A 14 4.17 5.80 19.32
C ALA A 14 4.19 7.29 19.71
N GLN A 15 4.99 8.14 19.03
CA GLN A 15 5.20 9.54 19.45
C GLN A 15 4.86 10.61 18.40
N HIS A 16 4.90 10.32 17.08
CA HIS A 16 4.67 11.32 16.02
C HIS A 16 4.03 10.71 14.76
N ALA A 17 2.70 10.58 14.75
CA ALA A 17 1.92 10.03 13.62
C ALA A 17 2.17 10.77 12.28
N GLY A 18 2.48 12.06 12.30
CA GLY A 18 2.69 12.87 11.09
C GLY A 18 3.91 12.46 10.25
N MET A 19 4.96 11.89 10.85
CA MET A 19 6.14 11.47 10.09
C MET A 19 5.92 10.13 9.37
N ALA A 20 5.08 9.26 9.93
CA ALA A 20 4.69 8.01 9.28
C ALA A 20 3.91 8.27 7.99
N VAL A 21 3.03 9.28 7.99
CA VAL A 21 2.26 9.73 6.82
C VAL A 21 3.20 10.14 5.68
N ALA A 22 4.13 11.06 5.96
CA ALA A 22 5.06 11.57 4.95
C ALA A 22 5.96 10.47 4.36
N ILE A 23 6.37 9.49 5.17
CA ILE A 23 7.15 8.34 4.71
C ILE A 23 6.30 7.44 3.81
N LEU A 24 5.05 7.14 4.20
CA LEU A 24 4.13 6.31 3.41
C LEU A 24 3.85 6.95 2.04
N GLU A 25 3.55 8.25 2.00
CA GLU A 25 3.34 8.99 0.75
C GLU A 25 4.60 8.99 -0.15
N ARG A 26 5.79 9.09 0.44
CA ARG A 26 7.06 9.02 -0.31
C ARG A 26 7.27 7.63 -0.92
N LEU A 27 6.96 6.57 -0.18
CA LEU A 27 7.05 5.19 -0.65
C LEU A 27 6.01 4.91 -1.75
N ASP A 28 4.78 5.44 -1.61
CA ASP A 28 3.73 5.39 -2.65
C ASP A 28 4.18 6.09 -3.94
N ALA A 29 4.78 7.28 -3.84
CA ALA A 29 5.30 8.00 -4.99
C ALA A 29 6.42 7.23 -5.71
N MET A 30 7.29 6.52 -4.97
CA MET A 30 8.33 5.68 -5.57
C MET A 30 7.75 4.46 -6.30
N LEU A 31 6.73 3.80 -5.76
CA LEU A 31 6.10 2.62 -6.38
C LEU A 31 5.17 2.99 -7.54
N THR A 32 4.44 4.10 -7.42
CA THR A 32 3.54 4.59 -8.48
C THR A 32 4.33 5.26 -9.61
N GLY A 33 5.39 6.01 -9.29
CA GLY A 33 6.29 6.63 -10.26
C GLY A 33 7.04 5.62 -11.14
N ALA A 34 7.40 4.46 -10.59
CA ALA A 34 8.03 3.36 -11.36
C ALA A 34 7.12 2.80 -12.47
N SER A 35 5.81 3.07 -12.44
CA SER A 35 4.85 2.53 -13.40
C SER A 35 4.47 3.49 -14.55
N VAL A 36 4.86 4.78 -14.49
CA VAL A 36 4.38 5.82 -15.44
C VAL A 36 5.48 6.42 -16.34
N GLY A 37 6.73 5.94 -16.26
CA GLY A 37 7.79 6.41 -17.15
C GLY A 37 8.81 5.32 -17.44
N MET A 38 8.60 4.55 -18.52
CA MET A 38 9.67 3.76 -19.11
C MET A 38 10.59 4.69 -19.90
N GLU A 39 11.47 5.40 -19.21
CA GLU A 39 12.75 5.78 -19.82
C GLU A 39 13.75 4.66 -19.52
N GLU A 40 14.30 4.06 -20.57
CA GLU A 40 15.14 2.84 -20.61
C GLU A 40 16.49 2.92 -19.84
N GLY A 41 16.64 3.83 -18.88
CA GLY A 41 17.93 4.13 -18.23
C GLY A 41 18.10 3.70 -16.77
N ASP A 42 17.05 3.35 -16.03
CA ASP A 42 17.16 3.29 -14.55
C ASP A 42 17.20 1.85 -14.00
N LEU A 43 18.35 1.19 -14.18
CA LEU A 43 18.65 -0.10 -13.55
C LEU A 43 18.66 0.00 -12.01
N ASP A 44 18.87 1.20 -11.45
CA ASP A 44 18.90 1.46 -10.01
C ASP A 44 17.48 1.55 -9.41
N ALA A 45 16.49 2.06 -10.16
CA ALA A 45 15.09 2.07 -9.73
C ALA A 45 14.50 0.66 -9.56
N VAL A 46 14.79 -0.26 -10.50
CA VAL A 46 14.34 -1.65 -10.41
C VAL A 46 15.00 -2.38 -9.24
N ALA A 47 16.27 -2.08 -8.95
CA ALA A 47 16.98 -2.63 -7.80
C ALA A 47 16.39 -2.16 -6.46
N CYS A 48 15.86 -0.94 -6.40
CA CYS A 48 15.25 -0.38 -5.20
C CYS A 48 13.81 -0.88 -4.94
N GLN A 49 13.09 -1.35 -5.95
CA GLN A 49 11.70 -1.81 -5.82
C GLN A 49 11.46 -2.85 -4.71
N PRO A 50 12.22 -3.96 -4.61
CA PRO A 50 12.05 -4.92 -3.51
C PRO A 50 12.36 -4.32 -2.13
N ALA A 51 13.28 -3.34 -2.05
CA ALA A 51 13.58 -2.66 -0.80
C ALA A 51 12.42 -1.74 -0.36
N VAL A 52 11.78 -1.07 -1.31
CA VAL A 52 10.60 -0.22 -1.07
C VAL A 52 9.39 -1.06 -0.66
N GLU A 53 9.15 -2.20 -1.34
CA GLU A 53 8.12 -3.16 -0.95
C GLU A 53 8.35 -3.70 0.49
N ALA A 54 9.60 -4.02 0.82
CA ALA A 54 9.95 -4.49 2.16
C ALA A 54 9.74 -3.40 3.24
N ALA A 55 10.07 -2.14 2.94
CA ALA A 55 9.82 -1.02 3.83
C ALA A 55 8.33 -0.81 4.07
N MET A 56 7.51 -0.90 3.02
CA MET A 56 6.07 -0.84 3.15
C MET A 56 5.50 -2.02 3.94
N GLY A 57 6.01 -3.23 3.71
CA GLY A 57 5.65 -4.42 4.48
C GLY A 57 5.99 -4.29 5.97
N ALA A 58 7.07 -3.59 6.32
CA ALA A 58 7.41 -3.27 7.71
C ALA A 58 6.46 -2.23 8.31
N ALA A 59 6.06 -1.21 7.53
CA ALA A 59 5.07 -0.21 7.95
C ALA A 59 3.70 -0.87 8.23
N LEU A 60 3.23 -1.76 7.34
CA LEU A 60 2.00 -2.53 7.52
C LEU A 60 2.01 -3.37 8.80
N GLN A 61 3.15 -3.97 9.15
CA GLN A 61 3.29 -4.77 10.38
C GLN A 61 3.39 -3.90 11.64
N ALA A 62 4.01 -2.72 11.54
CA ALA A 62 4.23 -1.84 12.69
C ALA A 62 3.00 -0.98 13.04
N LEU A 63 2.33 -0.43 12.03
CA LEU A 63 1.18 0.48 12.19
C LEU A 63 -0.16 -0.24 12.10
N GLY A 64 -0.17 -1.42 11.49
CA GLY A 64 -1.39 -2.13 11.13
C GLY A 64 -1.92 -1.69 9.76
N PRO A 65 -2.60 -2.58 9.04
CA PRO A 65 -3.12 -2.29 7.71
C PRO A 65 -4.21 -1.21 7.73
N GLU A 66 -5.00 -1.10 8.80
CA GLU A 66 -6.02 -0.06 8.94
C GLU A 66 -5.43 1.35 8.86
N ALA A 67 -4.42 1.65 9.67
CA ALA A 67 -3.79 2.97 9.71
C ALA A 67 -3.06 3.31 8.39
N VAL A 68 -2.49 2.31 7.72
CA VAL A 68 -1.87 2.52 6.41
C VAL A 68 -2.92 2.81 5.34
N LEU A 69 -4.07 2.12 5.36
CA LEU A 69 -5.15 2.33 4.39
C LEU A 69 -5.91 3.65 4.60
N GLU A 70 -5.87 4.23 5.80
CA GLU A 70 -6.37 5.59 6.05
C GLU A 70 -5.51 6.65 5.35
N VAL A 71 -4.20 6.44 5.28
CA VAL A 71 -3.26 7.36 4.61
C VAL A 71 -3.20 7.08 3.12
N LEU A 72 -3.10 5.81 2.73
CA LEU A 72 -2.98 5.33 1.37
C LEU A 72 -4.18 4.46 1.01
N PRO A 73 -5.32 5.09 0.62
CA PRO A 73 -6.47 4.33 0.17
C PRO A 73 -6.16 3.58 -1.13
N LEU A 74 -6.71 2.38 -1.27
CA LEU A 74 -6.51 1.54 -2.45
C LEU A 74 -7.00 2.20 -3.75
N GLY A 75 -7.94 3.15 -3.67
CA GLY A 75 -8.46 3.90 -4.82
C GLY A 75 -9.14 3.02 -5.88
N LEU A 76 -9.42 1.74 -5.58
CA LEU A 76 -9.95 0.79 -6.56
C LEU A 76 -11.35 1.20 -7.03
N GLN A 77 -12.18 1.73 -6.14
CA GLN A 77 -13.51 2.23 -6.49
C GLN A 77 -13.41 3.48 -7.38
N ASP A 78 -12.59 4.45 -6.98
CA ASP A 78 -12.37 5.68 -7.74
C ASP A 78 -11.79 5.40 -9.14
N ALA A 79 -10.93 4.37 -9.25
CA ALA A 79 -10.39 3.90 -10.52
C ALA A 79 -11.45 3.24 -11.41
N LEU A 80 -12.40 2.48 -10.84
CA LEU A 80 -13.54 1.94 -11.58
C LEU A 80 -14.46 3.04 -12.08
N ASP A 81 -14.63 4.09 -11.28
CA ASP A 81 -15.43 5.27 -11.63
C ASP A 81 -14.68 6.25 -12.55
N GLY A 82 -13.42 5.93 -12.94
CA GLY A 82 -12.59 6.72 -13.84
C GLY A 82 -12.07 8.04 -13.26
N THR A 83 -12.19 8.24 -11.95
CA THR A 83 -11.84 9.48 -11.25
C THR A 83 -10.49 9.41 -10.53
N GLY A 84 -9.87 8.24 -10.43
CA GLY A 84 -8.63 8.03 -9.70
C GLY A 84 -7.74 6.90 -10.23
N SER A 85 -6.65 6.63 -9.52
CA SER A 85 -5.71 5.54 -9.83
C SER A 85 -5.83 4.41 -8.80
N ALA A 86 -5.85 3.18 -9.29
CA ALA A 86 -5.91 1.97 -8.47
C ALA A 86 -4.52 1.59 -7.95
N ARG A 87 -4.33 1.55 -6.63
CA ARG A 87 -3.11 1.02 -5.99
C ARG A 87 -3.16 -0.51 -5.88
N ALA A 88 -3.39 -1.19 -6.99
CA ALA A 88 -3.49 -2.65 -7.05
C ALA A 88 -2.21 -3.36 -6.57
N TRP A 89 -1.05 -2.70 -6.68
CA TRP A 89 0.24 -3.18 -6.18
C TRP A 89 0.28 -3.38 -4.65
N MET A 90 -0.63 -2.75 -3.90
CA MET A 90 -0.73 -2.97 -2.45
C MET A 90 -1.38 -4.32 -2.10
N LEU A 91 -2.17 -4.93 -3.00
CA LEU A 91 -2.89 -6.19 -2.70
C LEU A 91 -1.93 -7.36 -2.42
N PRO A 92 -0.87 -7.62 -3.22
CA PRO A 92 0.14 -8.61 -2.89
C PRO A 92 0.86 -8.34 -1.57
N LEU A 93 1.13 -7.07 -1.24
CA LEU A 93 1.80 -6.67 -0.01
C LEU A 93 0.92 -6.90 1.22
N LEU A 94 -0.36 -6.53 1.14
CA LEU A 94 -1.35 -6.84 2.16
C LEU A 94 -1.41 -8.35 2.38
N ARG A 95 -1.49 -9.15 1.32
CA ARG A 95 -1.50 -10.63 1.43
C ARG A 95 -0.24 -11.19 2.10
N ARG A 96 0.93 -10.60 1.87
CA ARG A 96 2.22 -11.10 2.38
C ARG A 96 2.53 -10.64 3.81
N HIS A 97 2.16 -9.42 4.16
CA HIS A 97 2.60 -8.76 5.40
C HIS A 97 1.51 -8.66 6.47
N VAL A 98 0.24 -8.82 6.09
CA VAL A 98 -0.86 -8.85 7.06
C VAL A 98 -0.93 -10.26 7.68
N ARG A 99 -0.29 -10.43 8.85
CA ARG A 99 -0.45 -11.61 9.70
C ARG A 99 -1.05 -11.18 11.04
N GLY A 100 -2.22 -11.75 11.39
CA GLY A 100 -2.89 -11.45 12.66
C GLY A 100 -3.67 -10.12 12.70
N ALA A 101 -3.94 -9.47 11.56
CA ALA A 101 -4.84 -8.32 11.55
C ALA A 101 -6.29 -8.71 11.83
N ARG A 102 -7.07 -7.75 12.29
CA ARG A 102 -8.47 -7.96 12.64
C ARG A 102 -9.23 -8.34 11.37
N LEU A 103 -9.90 -9.49 11.38
CA LEU A 103 -10.81 -9.93 10.31
C LEU A 103 -11.85 -8.85 9.93
N GLY A 104 -12.16 -7.94 10.86
CA GLY A 104 -13.03 -6.79 10.63
C GLY A 104 -12.58 -5.87 9.49
N LEU A 105 -11.29 -5.67 9.26
CA LEU A 105 -10.81 -4.88 8.12
C LEU A 105 -11.22 -5.53 6.80
N TRP A 106 -11.02 -6.84 6.67
CA TRP A 106 -11.34 -7.58 5.46
C TRP A 106 -12.84 -7.54 5.18
N VAL A 107 -13.66 -7.74 6.21
CA VAL A 107 -15.13 -7.75 6.07
C VAL A 107 -15.69 -6.35 5.78
N ARG A 108 -15.10 -5.29 6.34
CA ARG A 108 -15.62 -3.91 6.20
C ARG A 108 -15.08 -3.18 4.97
N ALA A 109 -13.83 -3.42 4.57
CA ALA A 109 -13.17 -2.67 3.50
C ALA A 109 -13.00 -3.51 2.23
N LEU A 110 -12.39 -4.69 2.32
CA LEU A 110 -12.02 -5.47 1.14
C LEU A 110 -13.18 -6.27 0.54
N LEU A 111 -14.04 -6.87 1.38
CA LEU A 111 -15.14 -7.72 0.92
C LEU A 111 -16.22 -6.95 0.14
N PRO A 112 -16.69 -5.76 0.59
CA PRO A 112 -17.64 -4.97 -0.19
C PRO A 112 -17.06 -4.54 -1.54
N LEU A 113 -15.77 -4.18 -1.55
CA LEU A 113 -15.08 -3.76 -2.76
C LEU A 113 -14.92 -4.91 -3.76
N ALA A 114 -14.52 -6.10 -3.29
CA ALA A 114 -14.46 -7.30 -4.13
C ALA A 114 -15.83 -7.68 -4.71
N ARG A 115 -16.91 -7.52 -3.94
CA ARG A 115 -18.28 -7.74 -4.43
C ARG A 115 -18.68 -6.74 -5.50
N ALA A 116 -18.41 -5.45 -5.30
CA ALA A 116 -18.70 -4.41 -6.27
C ALA A 116 -17.97 -4.65 -7.61
N MET A 117 -16.67 -4.98 -7.54
CA MET A 117 -15.88 -5.36 -8.71
C MET A 117 -16.42 -6.61 -9.40
N GLY A 118 -16.79 -7.63 -8.63
CA GLY A 118 -17.36 -8.87 -9.15
C GLY A 118 -18.69 -8.66 -9.87
N SER A 119 -19.59 -7.82 -9.31
CA SER A 119 -20.86 -7.49 -9.97
C SER A 119 -20.67 -6.69 -11.26
N GLN A 120 -19.72 -5.75 -11.28
CA GLN A 120 -19.39 -4.96 -12.48
C GLN A 120 -18.86 -5.86 -13.59
N ALA A 121 -17.91 -6.75 -13.26
CA ALA A 121 -17.35 -7.71 -14.20
C ALA A 121 -18.41 -8.68 -14.76
N ALA A 122 -19.35 -9.11 -13.91
CA ALA A 122 -20.46 -9.96 -14.35
C ALA A 122 -21.48 -9.24 -15.24
N SER A 123 -21.67 -7.93 -15.09
CA SER A 123 -22.55 -7.13 -15.95
C SER A 123 -21.92 -6.69 -17.27
N ALA A 124 -20.59 -6.76 -17.38
CA ALA A 124 -19.84 -6.39 -18.58
C ALA A 124 -19.55 -7.58 -19.52
N ALA A 125 -19.93 -8.80 -19.11
CA ALA A 125 -19.81 -10.04 -19.88
C ALA A 125 -21.16 -10.43 -20.50
#